data_AF-A0A955Q218-F1
#
_entry.id   AF-A0A955Q218-F1
#
_cell.length_a   1.000
_cell.length_b   1.000
_cell.length_c   1.000
_cell.angle_alpha   90.00
_cell.angle_beta   90.00
_cell.angle_gamma   90.00
#
_symmetry.space_group_name_H-M   'P 1'
#
loop_
_entity.id
_entity.type
_entity.pdbx_description
1 polymer ?
#
loop_
_entity_poly.entity_id
_entity_poly.type
_entity_poly.pdbx_seq_one_letter_code
_entity_poly.pdbx_strand_id
1 'polypeptide(L)'
;MPAEHSPLHEPPHNPFGGKTLIVDAEHPGCFTLPSEALAHAQQDDQIFIRPGVYEDRLVLTERTIHLVGAGRDQVTIFNRRSGPCYLQRVSGGHISGITFRYVGSDQHSALNILDSVCTISHCRATEGILSGVVIYGPDCRPTLLDNEISHNRESGIFSFAGAQPYLRENTCFGNHHFGMAARDEGTRPDMIKNICRENMLSGILLFHLAKALILENTCEENSHWGIVLTPDCETTPKSEDLPQSNHLAHNPRGAYTLTTEPLADIGR
;
A
#
# COMPACT_ATOMS: atom_id res chain seq x y z
N MET A 1 9.92 -0.93 -18.77
CA MET A 1 8.52 -1.19 -19.17
C MET A 1 7.90 -2.00 -18.04
N PRO A 2 6.99 -1.45 -17.22
CA PRO A 2 6.20 -2.29 -16.31
C PRO A 2 5.43 -3.30 -17.18
N ALA A 3 5.31 -4.55 -16.74
CA ALA A 3 4.44 -5.49 -17.41
C ALA A 3 3.01 -4.93 -17.34
N GLU A 4 2.41 -4.64 -18.49
CA GLU A 4 0.98 -4.35 -18.56
C GLU A 4 0.25 -5.65 -18.23
N HIS A 5 -0.24 -5.75 -16.99
CA HIS A 5 -1.11 -6.86 -16.61
C HIS A 5 -2.42 -6.68 -17.36
N SER A 6 -2.60 -7.50 -18.39
CA SER A 6 -3.80 -7.48 -19.22
C SER A 6 -5.02 -7.68 -18.34
N PRO A 7 -6.11 -6.94 -18.60
CA PRO A 7 -7.31 -7.05 -17.79
C PRO A 7 -7.88 -8.48 -17.85
N LEU A 8 -8.35 -8.96 -16.69
CA LEU A 8 -9.02 -10.25 -16.59
C LEU A 8 -10.45 -10.11 -17.09
N HIS A 9 -10.77 -10.77 -18.20
CA HIS A 9 -12.13 -10.81 -18.74
C HIS A 9 -13.00 -11.87 -18.06
N GLU A 10 -12.39 -12.96 -17.59
CA GLU A 10 -13.07 -14.05 -16.89
C GLU A 10 -12.52 -14.20 -15.46
N PRO A 11 -13.34 -14.69 -14.52
CA PRO A 11 -12.88 -14.96 -13.17
C PRO A 11 -11.77 -16.02 -13.20
N PRO A 12 -10.62 -15.79 -12.54
CA PRO A 12 -9.58 -16.80 -12.46
C PRO A 12 -10.06 -17.99 -11.62
N HIS A 13 -9.41 -19.14 -11.84
CA HIS A 13 -9.67 -20.35 -11.06
C HIS A 13 -9.47 -20.08 -9.55
N ASN A 14 -10.48 -20.42 -8.74
CA ASN A 14 -10.38 -20.35 -7.28
C ASN A 14 -9.47 -21.48 -6.76
N PRO A 15 -8.26 -21.18 -6.25
CA PRO A 15 -7.31 -22.21 -5.85
C PRO A 15 -7.72 -22.97 -4.57
N PHE A 16 -8.75 -22.52 -3.85
CA PHE A 16 -9.23 -23.14 -2.60
C PHE A 16 -10.46 -24.03 -2.79
N GLY A 17 -11.00 -24.11 -4.02
CA GLY A 17 -12.13 -24.99 -4.35
C GLY A 17 -13.50 -24.50 -3.87
N GLY A 18 -13.59 -23.33 -3.23
CA GLY A 18 -14.86 -22.67 -2.91
C GLY A 18 -15.53 -22.04 -4.14
N LYS A 19 -16.69 -21.41 -3.92
CA LYS A 19 -17.43 -20.73 -4.99
C LYS A 19 -16.70 -19.46 -5.43
N THR A 20 -17.02 -19.00 -6.63
CA THR A 20 -16.65 -17.65 -7.07
C THR A 20 -17.88 -16.77 -7.08
N LEU A 21 -17.95 -15.79 -6.18
CA LEU A 21 -19.00 -14.77 -6.14
C LEU A 21 -18.63 -13.65 -7.12
N ILE A 22 -19.53 -13.33 -8.04
CA ILE A 22 -19.30 -12.33 -9.08
C ILE A 22 -19.94 -11.00 -8.66
N VAL A 23 -19.14 -9.94 -8.70
CA VAL A 23 -19.59 -8.56 -8.50
C VAL A 23 -19.64 -7.84 -9.84
N ASP A 24 -20.84 -7.36 -10.18
CA ASP A 24 -21.15 -6.68 -11.43
C ASP A 24 -22.43 -5.86 -11.23
N ALA A 25 -22.29 -4.53 -11.18
CA ALA A 25 -23.40 -3.63 -10.88
C ALA A 25 -24.46 -3.59 -12.00
N GLU A 26 -24.11 -4.00 -13.22
CA GLU A 26 -24.98 -3.90 -14.40
C GLU A 26 -25.65 -5.23 -14.76
N HIS A 27 -25.17 -6.37 -14.23
CA HIS A 27 -25.66 -7.69 -14.62
C HIS A 27 -26.60 -8.31 -13.58
N PRO A 28 -27.87 -8.61 -13.97
CA PRO A 28 -28.80 -9.32 -13.10
C PRO A 28 -28.26 -10.67 -12.64
N GLY A 29 -28.40 -10.96 -11.34
CA GLY A 29 -27.92 -12.20 -10.72
C GLY A 29 -26.48 -12.17 -10.20
N CYS A 30 -25.76 -11.06 -10.40
CA CYS A 30 -24.49 -10.78 -9.71
C CYS A 30 -24.72 -9.92 -8.46
N PHE A 31 -23.73 -9.88 -7.57
CA PHE A 31 -23.71 -8.89 -6.49
C PHE A 31 -23.47 -7.50 -7.08
N THR A 32 -24.13 -6.47 -6.54
CA THR A 32 -23.98 -5.11 -7.08
C THR A 32 -22.78 -4.40 -6.48
N LEU A 33 -22.44 -4.73 -5.23
CA LEU A 33 -21.32 -4.16 -4.51
C LEU A 33 -20.34 -5.24 -4.00
N PRO A 34 -19.02 -4.96 -3.98
CA PRO A 34 -18.06 -5.86 -3.39
C PRO A 34 -18.33 -6.19 -1.91
N SER A 35 -18.85 -5.24 -1.12
CA SER A 35 -19.22 -5.45 0.29
C SER A 35 -20.39 -6.43 0.45
N GLU A 36 -21.35 -6.43 -0.48
CA GLU A 36 -22.44 -7.40 -0.49
C GLU A 36 -21.91 -8.81 -0.75
N ALA A 37 -21.01 -8.98 -1.72
CA ALA A 37 -20.35 -10.26 -1.97
C ALA A 37 -19.53 -10.71 -0.75
N LEU A 38 -18.81 -9.80 -0.09
CA LEU A 38 -18.06 -10.08 1.14
C LEU A 38 -18.96 -10.58 2.29
N ALA A 39 -20.16 -10.02 2.42
CA ALA A 39 -21.13 -10.44 3.43
C ALA A 39 -21.65 -11.88 3.19
N HIS A 40 -21.67 -12.32 1.92
CA HIS A 40 -22.15 -13.66 1.54
C HIS A 40 -21.02 -14.70 1.39
N ALA A 41 -19.79 -14.26 1.17
CA ALA A 41 -18.64 -15.13 1.00
C ALA A 41 -18.42 -16.01 2.24
N GLN A 42 -18.27 -17.30 2.00
CA GLN A 42 -17.91 -18.30 3.01
C GLN A 42 -16.40 -18.51 3.06
N GLN A 43 -15.95 -19.41 3.93
CA GLN A 43 -14.56 -19.87 3.91
C GLN A 43 -14.25 -20.49 2.53
N ASP A 44 -13.03 -20.24 2.03
CA ASP A 44 -12.50 -20.73 0.75
C ASP A 44 -13.18 -20.16 -0.52
N ASP A 45 -14.20 -19.31 -0.38
CA ASP A 45 -14.80 -18.61 -1.50
C ASP A 45 -13.87 -17.52 -2.06
N GLN A 46 -13.97 -17.27 -3.37
CA GLN A 46 -13.33 -16.17 -4.08
C GLN A 46 -14.38 -15.13 -4.48
N ILE A 47 -14.05 -13.85 -4.37
CA ILE A 47 -14.84 -12.77 -4.94
C ILE A 47 -14.10 -12.24 -6.16
N PHE A 48 -14.79 -12.23 -7.30
CA PHE A 48 -14.29 -11.60 -8.53
C PHE A 48 -15.09 -10.35 -8.85
N ILE A 49 -14.40 -9.22 -8.96
CA ILE A 49 -14.99 -7.91 -9.29
C ILE A 49 -14.73 -7.60 -10.75
N ARG A 50 -15.79 -7.47 -11.53
CA ARG A 50 -15.72 -7.07 -12.94
C ARG A 50 -15.35 -5.59 -13.10
N PRO A 51 -14.95 -5.16 -14.32
CA PRO A 51 -14.68 -3.76 -14.59
C PRO A 51 -15.87 -2.88 -14.15
N GLY A 52 -15.56 -1.78 -13.46
CA GLY A 52 -16.58 -0.91 -12.89
C GLY A 52 -16.04 0.05 -11.84
N VAL A 53 -16.89 1.00 -11.48
CA VAL A 53 -16.62 1.98 -10.43
C VAL A 53 -17.67 1.81 -9.34
N TYR A 54 -17.23 1.44 -8.15
CA TYR A 54 -18.08 1.04 -7.04
C TYR A 54 -17.92 2.03 -5.88
N GLU A 55 -19.00 2.74 -5.53
CA GLU A 55 -19.04 3.52 -4.30
C GLU A 55 -19.33 2.57 -3.14
N ASP A 56 -18.29 2.13 -2.45
CA ASP A 56 -18.41 1.04 -1.47
C ASP A 56 -17.41 1.19 -0.32
N ARG A 57 -17.59 0.39 0.72
CA ARG A 57 -16.68 0.32 1.86
C ARG A 57 -16.43 -1.14 2.23
N LEU A 58 -15.20 -1.58 2.06
CA LEU A 58 -14.79 -2.92 2.44
C LEU A 58 -14.25 -2.92 3.87
N VAL A 59 -14.86 -3.72 4.73
CA VAL A 59 -14.39 -3.97 6.08
C VAL A 59 -14.25 -5.47 6.25
N LEU A 60 -13.01 -5.94 6.41
CA LEU A 60 -12.71 -7.35 6.64
C LEU A 60 -12.08 -7.51 8.01
N THR A 61 -12.73 -8.32 8.84
CA THR A 61 -12.31 -8.56 10.22
C THR A 61 -12.22 -10.05 10.49
N GLU A 62 -11.11 -10.51 11.06
CA GLU A 62 -10.96 -11.88 11.62
C GLU A 62 -11.31 -13.01 10.64
N ARG A 63 -10.91 -12.87 9.38
CA ARG A 63 -11.18 -13.87 8.34
C ARG A 63 -10.07 -13.91 7.29
N THR A 64 -10.06 -14.98 6.48
CA THR A 64 -9.26 -15.03 5.25
C THR A 64 -9.96 -14.25 4.13
N ILE A 65 -9.18 -13.80 3.15
CA ILE A 65 -9.67 -13.00 2.02
C ILE A 65 -9.22 -13.57 0.68
N HIS A 66 -10.12 -13.69 -0.30
CA HIS A 66 -9.75 -13.88 -1.71
C HIS A 66 -10.57 -12.93 -2.56
N LEU A 67 -9.98 -11.76 -2.82
CA LEU A 67 -10.63 -10.65 -3.52
C LEU A 67 -9.82 -10.30 -4.76
N VAL A 68 -10.40 -10.54 -5.94
CA VAL A 68 -9.71 -10.36 -7.22
C VAL A 68 -10.52 -9.39 -8.08
N GLY A 69 -9.95 -8.25 -8.43
CA GLY A 69 -10.49 -7.36 -9.44
C GLY A 69 -10.00 -7.72 -10.84
N ALA A 70 -10.76 -7.31 -11.85
CA ALA A 70 -10.41 -7.47 -13.25
C ALA A 70 -9.11 -6.74 -13.68
N GLY A 71 -8.53 -5.93 -12.82
CA GLY A 71 -7.30 -5.16 -13.05
C GLY A 71 -7.42 -3.78 -12.42
N ARG A 72 -6.31 -3.25 -11.89
CA ARG A 72 -6.34 -1.96 -11.17
C ARG A 72 -6.87 -0.81 -12.01
N ASP A 73 -6.65 -0.83 -13.33
CA ASP A 73 -7.17 0.19 -14.26
C ASP A 73 -8.62 -0.06 -14.69
N GLN A 74 -9.21 -1.20 -14.32
CA GLN A 74 -10.57 -1.60 -14.67
C GLN A 74 -11.54 -1.50 -13.48
N VAL A 75 -11.04 -1.74 -12.26
CA VAL A 75 -11.86 -1.78 -11.05
C VAL A 75 -11.46 -0.66 -10.12
N THR A 76 -12.39 0.26 -9.85
CA THR A 76 -12.21 1.29 -8.82
C THR A 76 -13.24 1.12 -7.73
N ILE A 77 -12.79 0.93 -6.49
CA ILE A 77 -13.60 1.03 -5.29
C ILE A 77 -13.28 2.37 -4.64
N PHE A 78 -14.29 3.21 -4.50
CA PHE A 78 -14.13 4.52 -3.89
C PHE A 78 -15.14 4.77 -2.77
N ASN A 79 -14.82 5.72 -1.90
CA ASN A 79 -15.74 6.13 -0.86
C ASN A 79 -15.57 7.62 -0.54
N ARG A 80 -16.69 8.31 -0.28
CA ARG A 80 -16.72 9.76 0.01
C ARG A 80 -16.78 10.09 1.50
N ARG A 81 -17.15 9.13 2.34
CA ARG A 81 -17.47 9.32 3.76
C ARG A 81 -16.50 8.61 4.71
N SER A 82 -15.73 7.65 4.22
CA SER A 82 -14.72 6.92 4.97
C SER A 82 -13.59 6.46 4.04
N GLY A 83 -12.54 5.85 4.57
CA GLY A 83 -11.63 5.05 3.74
C GLY A 83 -12.41 3.93 3.01
N PRO A 84 -12.03 3.56 1.78
CA PRO A 84 -12.72 2.53 1.01
C PRO A 84 -12.37 1.09 1.46
N CYS A 85 -11.24 0.86 2.14
CA CYS A 85 -10.85 -0.48 2.57
C CYS A 85 -10.16 -0.51 3.95
N TYR A 86 -10.65 -1.42 4.81
CA TYR A 86 -10.14 -1.70 6.15
C TYR A 86 -9.96 -3.20 6.33
N LEU A 87 -8.73 -3.61 6.64
CA LEU A 87 -8.36 -4.97 7.03
C LEU A 87 -7.98 -4.96 8.51
N GLN A 88 -8.62 -5.81 9.31
CA GLN A 88 -8.40 -5.88 10.74
C GLN A 88 -8.30 -7.33 11.19
N ARG A 89 -7.12 -7.75 11.68
CA ARG A 89 -6.89 -9.14 12.10
C ARG A 89 -7.23 -10.17 11.02
N VAL A 90 -7.01 -9.81 9.74
CA VAL A 90 -7.11 -10.76 8.63
C VAL A 90 -5.98 -11.77 8.77
N SER A 91 -6.30 -13.06 8.77
CA SER A 91 -5.37 -14.14 9.11
C SER A 91 -4.59 -14.68 7.91
N GLY A 92 -5.00 -14.32 6.70
CA GLY A 92 -4.39 -14.77 5.46
C GLY A 92 -5.20 -14.30 4.26
N GLY A 93 -4.66 -14.54 3.06
CA GLY A 93 -5.40 -14.35 1.82
C GLY A 93 -4.77 -13.36 0.85
N HIS A 94 -5.52 -13.04 -0.19
CA HIS A 94 -5.08 -12.27 -1.34
C HIS A 94 -6.07 -11.19 -1.75
N ILE A 95 -5.58 -9.97 -1.99
CA ILE A 95 -6.27 -8.89 -2.70
C ILE A 95 -5.48 -8.56 -3.95
N SER A 96 -6.10 -8.52 -5.12
CA SER A 96 -5.40 -8.05 -6.31
C SER A 96 -6.24 -7.35 -7.35
N GLY A 97 -5.58 -6.53 -8.17
CA GLY A 97 -6.18 -5.95 -9.38
C GLY A 97 -7.27 -4.93 -9.11
N ILE A 98 -7.16 -4.13 -8.04
CA ILE A 98 -8.19 -3.16 -7.61
C ILE A 98 -7.55 -1.80 -7.34
N THR A 99 -8.17 -0.73 -7.82
CA THR A 99 -7.92 0.63 -7.34
C THR A 99 -8.79 0.94 -6.13
N PHE A 100 -8.17 1.34 -5.02
CA PHE A 100 -8.80 1.93 -3.85
C PHE A 100 -8.58 3.44 -3.88
N ARG A 101 -9.68 4.20 -3.90
CA ARG A 101 -9.65 5.66 -4.01
C ARG A 101 -10.47 6.32 -2.91
N TYR A 102 -9.87 7.22 -2.14
CA TYR A 102 -10.65 8.05 -1.23
C TYR A 102 -11.11 9.34 -1.95
N VAL A 103 -12.38 9.73 -1.78
CA VAL A 103 -12.98 10.90 -2.44
C VAL A 103 -13.74 11.74 -1.42
N GLY A 104 -13.05 12.18 -0.37
CA GLY A 104 -13.62 13.04 0.66
C GLY A 104 -12.65 14.07 1.20
N SER A 105 -13.07 14.82 2.21
CA SER A 105 -12.30 15.90 2.84
C SER A 105 -11.75 15.53 4.22
N ASP A 106 -12.17 14.40 4.78
CA ASP A 106 -11.79 13.95 6.10
C ASP A 106 -10.48 13.16 6.06
N GLN A 107 -9.87 12.98 7.23
CA GLN A 107 -8.58 12.33 7.37
C GLN A 107 -8.68 10.81 7.20
N HIS A 108 -8.67 10.37 5.94
CA HIS A 108 -8.71 8.95 5.59
C HIS A 108 -7.62 8.56 4.59
N SER A 109 -7.05 7.39 4.86
CA SER A 109 -6.21 6.62 3.94
C SER A 109 -7.08 5.80 2.98
N ALA A 110 -6.55 5.50 1.79
CA ALA A 110 -7.26 4.63 0.85
C ALA A 110 -7.31 3.17 1.35
N LEU A 111 -6.25 2.69 1.99
CA LEU A 111 -6.17 1.33 2.52
C LEU A 111 -5.61 1.33 3.94
N ASN A 112 -6.33 0.69 4.87
CA ASN A 112 -5.96 0.59 6.27
C ASN A 112 -5.76 -0.88 6.63
N ILE A 113 -4.58 -1.23 7.14
CA ILE A 113 -4.19 -2.61 7.46
C ILE A 113 -3.75 -2.67 8.92
N LEU A 114 -4.56 -3.32 9.75
CA LEU A 114 -4.34 -3.47 11.20
C LEU A 114 -4.17 -4.93 11.57
N ASP A 115 -3.04 -5.27 12.21
CA ASP A 115 -2.73 -6.62 12.74
C ASP A 115 -3.07 -7.75 11.77
N SER A 116 -2.80 -7.54 10.48
CA SER A 116 -3.24 -8.45 9.41
C SER A 116 -2.07 -9.08 8.69
N VAL A 117 -2.28 -10.32 8.24
CA VAL A 117 -1.40 -11.10 7.39
C VAL A 117 -2.14 -11.38 6.10
N CYS A 118 -1.69 -10.81 4.98
CA CYS A 118 -2.29 -11.00 3.67
C CYS A 118 -1.30 -10.60 2.57
N THR A 119 -1.59 -10.99 1.33
CA THR A 119 -0.88 -10.48 0.15
C THR A 119 -1.75 -9.52 -0.63
N ILE A 120 -1.27 -8.32 -0.88
CA ILE A 120 -1.94 -7.31 -1.71
C ILE A 120 -1.05 -7.06 -2.92
N SER A 121 -1.55 -7.34 -4.13
CA SER A 121 -0.74 -7.16 -5.34
C SER A 121 -1.48 -6.56 -6.51
N HIS A 122 -0.74 -5.85 -7.37
CA HIS A 122 -1.30 -5.25 -8.59
C HIS A 122 -2.48 -4.33 -8.31
N CYS A 123 -2.54 -3.74 -7.11
CA CYS A 123 -3.57 -2.78 -6.70
C CYS A 123 -3.05 -1.36 -6.86
N ARG A 124 -3.97 -0.40 -6.81
CA ARG A 124 -3.65 1.02 -6.68
C ARG A 124 -4.27 1.59 -5.42
N ALA A 125 -3.54 2.41 -4.65
CA ALA A 125 -4.07 3.18 -3.53
C ALA A 125 -3.82 4.67 -3.81
N THR A 126 -4.89 5.46 -3.94
CA THR A 126 -4.75 6.84 -4.44
C THR A 126 -5.74 7.83 -3.81
N GLU A 127 -5.34 9.10 -3.85
CA GLU A 127 -6.12 10.26 -3.39
C GLU A 127 -6.54 10.19 -1.90
N GLY A 128 -5.79 9.46 -1.08
CA GLY A 128 -5.90 9.55 0.37
C GLY A 128 -5.62 10.97 0.85
N ILE A 129 -6.44 11.47 1.78
CA ILE A 129 -6.15 12.72 2.51
C ILE A 129 -5.07 12.48 3.57
N LEU A 130 -4.93 11.24 4.04
CA LEU A 130 -3.75 10.77 4.75
C LEU A 130 -2.82 10.05 3.78
N SER A 131 -2.03 9.10 4.30
CA SER A 131 -1.21 8.22 3.48
C SER A 131 -2.07 7.28 2.61
N GLY A 132 -1.57 6.83 1.46
CA GLY A 132 -2.32 5.93 0.59
C GLY A 132 -2.61 4.58 1.25
N VAL A 133 -1.58 3.99 1.86
CA VAL A 133 -1.67 2.77 2.66
C VAL A 133 -1.10 3.03 4.05
N VAL A 134 -1.86 2.71 5.09
CA VAL A 134 -1.37 2.68 6.47
C VAL A 134 -1.34 1.24 6.98
N ILE A 135 -0.19 0.85 7.55
CA ILE A 135 0.08 -0.50 8.06
C ILE A 135 0.51 -0.38 9.51
N TYR A 136 -0.27 -0.96 10.43
CA TYR A 136 -0.04 -0.75 11.85
C TYR A 136 -0.46 -1.93 12.72
N GLY A 137 0.16 -1.99 13.90
CA GLY A 137 -0.08 -3.02 14.90
C GLY A 137 1.05 -4.07 14.98
N PRO A 138 1.34 -4.59 16.18
CA PRO A 138 2.51 -5.43 16.44
C PRO A 138 2.47 -6.78 15.71
N ASP A 139 1.28 -7.23 15.31
CA ASP A 139 1.06 -8.51 14.62
C ASP A 139 0.88 -8.32 13.11
N CYS A 140 0.98 -7.08 12.61
CA CYS A 140 0.76 -6.77 11.20
C CYS A 140 1.97 -7.17 10.34
N ARG A 141 1.77 -8.17 9.45
CA ARG A 141 2.80 -8.73 8.55
C ARG A 141 2.26 -8.90 7.11
N PRO A 142 1.73 -7.86 6.45
CA PRO A 142 1.24 -7.99 5.08
C PRO A 142 2.39 -7.98 4.08
N THR A 143 2.14 -8.58 2.93
CA THR A 143 3.02 -8.57 1.76
C THR A 143 2.40 -7.69 0.68
N LEU A 144 3.05 -6.61 0.30
CA LEU A 144 2.62 -5.72 -0.79
C LEU A 144 3.57 -5.88 -1.98
N LEU A 145 3.02 -6.33 -3.11
CA LEU A 145 3.77 -6.68 -4.32
C LEU A 145 3.24 -5.94 -5.55
N ASP A 146 4.10 -5.21 -6.26
CA ASP A 146 3.74 -4.58 -7.54
C ASP A 146 2.45 -3.74 -7.47
N ASN A 147 2.35 -2.90 -6.43
CA ASN A 147 1.25 -1.95 -6.27
C ASN A 147 1.68 -0.54 -6.69
N GLU A 148 0.70 0.28 -7.09
CA GLU A 148 0.87 1.71 -7.33
C GLU A 148 0.26 2.51 -6.18
N ILE A 149 1.04 3.39 -5.54
CA ILE A 149 0.56 4.21 -4.44
C ILE A 149 0.85 5.67 -4.72
N SER A 150 -0.20 6.43 -5.07
CA SER A 150 0.00 7.73 -5.70
C SER A 150 -0.98 8.81 -5.33
N HIS A 151 -0.52 10.06 -5.47
CA HIS A 151 -1.35 11.27 -5.31
C HIS A 151 -2.04 11.38 -3.95
N ASN A 152 -1.39 10.85 -2.90
CA ASN A 152 -1.87 10.97 -1.52
C ASN A 152 -1.34 12.27 -0.88
N ARG A 153 -2.09 12.81 0.08
CA ARG A 153 -1.75 14.08 0.77
C ARG A 153 -0.73 13.92 1.90
N GLU A 154 -0.35 12.69 2.23
CA GLU A 154 0.82 12.42 3.06
C GLU A 154 1.78 11.47 2.31
N SER A 155 2.19 10.37 2.94
CA SER A 155 3.10 9.39 2.35
C SER A 155 2.35 8.40 1.45
N GLY A 156 3.06 7.70 0.57
CA GLY A 156 2.48 6.57 -0.15
C GLY A 156 2.12 5.44 0.83
N ILE A 157 3.14 4.76 1.34
CA ILE A 157 2.99 3.69 2.34
C ILE A 157 3.57 4.16 3.68
N PHE A 158 2.80 4.02 4.76
CA PHE A 158 3.25 4.36 6.11
C PHE A 158 3.11 3.18 7.07
N SER A 159 4.23 2.70 7.61
CA SER A 159 4.28 1.59 8.58
C SER A 159 4.58 2.10 9.99
N PHE A 160 3.83 1.67 11.00
CA PHE A 160 4.06 2.11 12.39
C PHE A 160 3.51 1.14 13.44
N ALA A 161 3.67 1.47 14.72
CA ALA A 161 3.13 0.70 15.85
C ALA A 161 3.46 -0.82 15.80
N GLY A 162 4.71 -1.17 15.45
CA GLY A 162 5.19 -2.55 15.48
C GLY A 162 4.96 -3.35 14.20
N ALA A 163 4.44 -2.72 13.13
CA ALA A 163 4.20 -3.40 11.86
C ALA A 163 5.51 -3.83 11.18
N GLN A 164 5.51 -5.01 10.55
CA GLN A 164 6.68 -5.53 9.83
C GLN A 164 6.24 -6.07 8.45
N PRO A 165 5.85 -5.18 7.51
CA PRO A 165 5.41 -5.60 6.19
C PRO A 165 6.58 -5.98 5.28
N TYR A 166 6.30 -6.84 4.30
CA TYR A 166 7.18 -7.09 3.16
C TYR A 166 6.71 -6.25 1.97
N LEU A 167 7.47 -5.21 1.61
CA LEU A 167 7.15 -4.25 0.57
C LEU A 167 8.11 -4.45 -0.60
N ARG A 168 7.63 -5.02 -1.70
CA ARG A 168 8.46 -5.27 -2.87
C ARG A 168 7.85 -4.83 -4.19
N GLU A 169 8.70 -4.24 -5.04
CA GLU A 169 8.34 -3.86 -6.42
C GLU A 169 7.15 -2.88 -6.48
N ASN A 170 6.83 -2.18 -5.38
CA ASN A 170 5.78 -1.17 -5.37
C ASN A 170 6.31 0.16 -5.93
N THR A 171 5.44 0.90 -6.59
CA THR A 171 5.74 2.23 -7.15
C THR A 171 4.96 3.31 -6.39
N CYS A 172 5.66 4.12 -5.62
CA CYS A 172 5.11 5.24 -4.84
C CYS A 172 5.46 6.58 -5.51
N PHE A 173 4.46 7.33 -5.99
CA PHE A 173 4.72 8.55 -6.73
C PHE A 173 3.69 9.67 -6.56
N GLY A 174 4.14 10.93 -6.70
CA GLY A 174 3.27 12.09 -6.62
C GLY A 174 2.61 12.27 -5.25
N ASN A 175 3.16 11.68 -4.18
CA ASN A 175 2.65 11.84 -2.82
C ASN A 175 3.20 13.15 -2.21
N HIS A 176 2.42 13.79 -1.34
CA HIS A 176 2.76 15.10 -0.77
C HIS A 176 3.87 15.05 0.28
N HIS A 177 4.06 13.91 0.94
CA HIS A 177 5.19 13.69 1.82
C HIS A 177 6.20 12.74 1.16
N PHE A 178 6.30 11.51 1.67
CA PHE A 178 7.31 10.54 1.27
C PHE A 178 6.72 9.46 0.37
N GLY A 179 7.54 8.79 -0.44
CA GLY A 179 7.10 7.57 -1.11
C GLY A 179 6.74 6.49 -0.07
N MET A 180 7.67 6.22 0.85
CA MET A 180 7.46 5.29 1.98
C MET A 180 7.95 5.90 3.29
N ALA A 181 7.27 5.62 4.38
CA ALA A 181 7.66 6.05 5.72
C ALA A 181 7.53 4.91 6.73
N ALA A 182 8.39 4.89 7.74
CA ALA A 182 8.22 4.00 8.89
C ALA A 182 8.68 4.63 10.21
N ARG A 183 7.94 4.33 11.29
CA ARG A 183 8.22 4.84 12.64
C ARG A 183 7.92 3.86 13.77
N ASP A 184 8.40 4.21 14.95
CA ASP A 184 8.22 3.52 16.23
C ASP A 184 9.11 2.29 16.40
N GLU A 185 9.47 2.03 17.65
CA GLU A 185 10.14 0.80 18.05
C GLU A 185 9.29 -0.43 17.67
N GLY A 186 9.96 -1.47 17.19
CA GLY A 186 9.32 -2.72 16.75
C GLY A 186 8.80 -2.70 15.31
N THR A 187 8.64 -1.52 14.70
CA THR A 187 8.31 -1.39 13.28
C THR A 187 9.52 -1.75 12.42
N ARG A 188 9.35 -2.72 11.53
CA ARG A 188 10.44 -3.28 10.71
C ARG A 188 9.99 -3.69 9.30
N PRO A 189 9.72 -2.74 8.39
CA PRO A 189 9.44 -3.07 7.01
C PRO A 189 10.69 -3.61 6.28
N ASP A 190 10.46 -4.57 5.41
CA ASP A 190 11.41 -4.95 4.36
C ASP A 190 11.03 -4.22 3.08
N MET A 191 11.83 -3.23 2.67
CA MET A 191 11.64 -2.42 1.47
C MET A 191 12.63 -2.85 0.39
N ILE A 192 12.16 -3.62 -0.60
CA ILE A 192 13.01 -4.24 -1.61
C ILE A 192 12.55 -3.88 -3.02
N LYS A 193 13.42 -3.35 -3.87
CA LYS A 193 13.11 -3.06 -5.29
C LYS A 193 11.90 -2.15 -5.52
N ASN A 194 11.56 -1.30 -4.55
CA ASN A 194 10.49 -0.33 -4.74
C ASN A 194 10.99 0.89 -5.50
N ILE A 195 10.08 1.59 -6.15
CA ILE A 195 10.33 2.85 -6.85
C ILE A 195 9.62 3.96 -6.08
N CYS A 196 10.36 4.96 -5.59
CA CYS A 196 9.82 6.16 -4.96
C CYS A 196 10.24 7.38 -5.78
N ARG A 197 9.32 7.95 -6.54
CA ARG A 197 9.63 9.07 -7.45
C ARG A 197 8.63 10.21 -7.39
N GLU A 198 9.06 11.41 -7.73
CA GLU A 198 8.17 12.57 -7.85
C GLU A 198 7.36 12.85 -6.56
N ASN A 199 7.88 12.45 -5.39
CA ASN A 199 7.25 12.78 -4.12
C ASN A 199 7.71 14.18 -3.67
N MET A 200 6.80 14.94 -3.07
CA MET A 200 7.04 16.35 -2.74
C MET A 200 8.07 16.56 -1.63
N LEU A 201 8.38 15.52 -0.84
CA LEU A 201 9.53 15.51 0.07
C LEU A 201 10.60 14.54 -0.45
N SER A 202 10.78 13.39 0.20
CA SER A 202 11.85 12.43 -0.09
C SER A 202 11.29 11.07 -0.48
N GLY A 203 12.14 10.18 -1.01
CA GLY A 203 11.72 8.83 -1.36
C GLY A 203 11.29 8.01 -0.15
N ILE A 204 12.20 7.81 0.82
CA ILE A 204 11.96 6.99 2.01
C ILE A 204 12.30 7.77 3.29
N LEU A 205 11.46 7.68 4.31
CA LEU A 205 11.71 8.21 5.66
C LEU A 205 11.69 7.09 6.72
N LEU A 206 12.71 7.05 7.58
CA LEU A 206 12.73 6.22 8.80
C LEU A 206 12.95 7.11 10.02
N PHE A 207 12.12 6.97 11.05
CA PHE A 207 12.23 7.78 12.27
C PHE A 207 11.77 7.07 13.54
N HIS A 208 12.08 7.62 14.72
CA HIS A 208 11.59 7.14 16.01
C HIS A 208 11.86 5.63 16.23
N LEU A 209 13.13 5.23 16.29
CA LEU A 209 13.57 3.86 16.59
C LEU A 209 13.14 2.78 15.58
N ALA A 210 12.55 3.16 14.45
CA ALA A 210 12.18 2.19 13.42
C ALA A 210 13.42 1.52 12.82
N LYS A 211 13.25 0.25 12.45
CA LYS A 211 14.27 -0.54 11.75
C LYS A 211 13.80 -0.85 10.34
N ALA A 212 14.69 -1.05 9.37
CA ALA A 212 14.26 -1.46 8.03
C ALA A 212 15.34 -2.20 7.24
N LEU A 213 14.94 -3.18 6.42
CA LEU A 213 15.76 -3.64 5.30
C LEU A 213 15.46 -2.71 4.11
N ILE A 214 16.48 -2.04 3.55
CA ILE A 214 16.33 -1.11 2.43
C ILE A 214 17.32 -1.49 1.33
N LEU A 215 16.84 -2.27 0.36
CA LEU A 215 17.69 -2.91 -0.65
C LEU A 215 17.13 -2.75 -2.06
N GLU A 216 17.98 -2.39 -3.00
CA GLU A 216 17.70 -2.29 -4.44
C GLU A 216 16.54 -1.35 -4.79
N ASN A 217 16.18 -0.42 -3.91
CA ASN A 217 15.15 0.56 -4.19
C ASN A 217 15.67 1.65 -5.13
N THR A 218 14.77 2.23 -5.90
CA THR A 218 15.02 3.40 -6.73
C THR A 218 14.30 4.59 -6.13
N CYS A 219 15.04 5.57 -5.62
CA CYS A 219 14.48 6.85 -5.17
C CYS A 219 15.03 7.97 -6.05
N GLU A 220 14.18 8.51 -6.91
CA GLU A 220 14.60 9.50 -7.91
C GLU A 220 13.59 10.61 -8.08
N GLU A 221 14.05 11.80 -8.48
CA GLU A 221 13.17 12.94 -8.79
C GLU A 221 12.21 13.31 -7.65
N ASN A 222 12.55 13.01 -6.39
CA ASN A 222 11.85 13.55 -5.24
C ASN A 222 12.37 14.96 -4.97
N SER A 223 11.55 15.86 -4.43
CA SER A 223 11.93 17.27 -4.27
C SER A 223 13.11 17.49 -3.30
N HIS A 224 13.30 16.58 -2.34
CA HIS A 224 14.32 16.68 -1.29
C HIS A 224 15.42 15.62 -1.46
N TRP A 225 15.42 14.57 -0.64
CA TRP A 225 16.44 13.52 -0.60
C TRP A 225 15.92 12.21 -1.17
N GLY A 226 16.82 11.27 -1.50
CA GLY A 226 16.41 9.88 -1.74
C GLY A 226 15.90 9.22 -0.47
N ILE A 227 16.72 9.21 0.59
CA ILE A 227 16.40 8.61 1.89
C ILE A 227 16.68 9.59 3.04
N VAL A 228 15.78 9.66 4.03
CA VAL A 228 15.95 10.44 5.26
C VAL A 228 15.85 9.49 6.46
N LEU A 229 16.79 9.59 7.41
CA LEU A 229 16.76 8.81 8.65
C LEU A 229 17.02 9.73 9.86
N THR A 230 16.48 9.39 11.02
CA THR A 230 16.93 9.93 12.31
C THR A 230 18.00 9.01 12.94
N PRO A 231 18.91 9.52 13.81
CA PRO A 231 20.06 8.75 14.32
C PRO A 231 19.71 7.51 15.14
N ASP A 232 18.50 7.45 15.66
CA ASP A 232 17.97 6.36 16.48
C ASP A 232 17.39 5.20 15.64
N CYS A 233 17.35 5.34 14.32
CA CYS A 233 16.92 4.28 13.41
C CYS A 233 18.06 3.33 13.02
N GLU A 234 17.69 2.09 12.70
CA GLU A 234 18.64 1.08 12.23
C GLU A 234 18.26 0.56 10.85
N THR A 235 19.22 0.44 9.95
CA THR A 235 18.99 -0.12 8.62
C THR A 235 19.86 -1.34 8.35
N THR A 236 19.36 -2.22 7.50
CA THR A 236 20.16 -3.24 6.82
C THR A 236 20.07 -2.99 5.31
N PRO A 237 21.20 -2.78 4.60
CA PRO A 237 22.56 -2.56 5.15
C PRO A 237 22.64 -1.28 5.99
N LYS A 238 23.79 -1.03 6.63
CA LYS A 238 23.97 0.16 7.50
C LYS A 238 23.71 1.44 6.71
N SER A 239 23.34 2.51 7.41
CA SER A 239 22.92 3.77 6.78
C SER A 239 23.96 4.35 5.81
N GLU A 240 25.26 4.18 6.12
CA GLU A 240 26.40 4.56 5.29
C GLU A 240 26.54 3.78 3.96
N ASP A 241 25.95 2.58 3.88
CA ASP A 241 25.98 1.69 2.72
C ASP A 241 24.72 1.81 1.83
N LEU A 242 23.72 2.59 2.26
CA LEU A 242 22.46 2.74 1.53
C LEU A 242 22.61 3.31 0.12
N PRO A 243 23.51 4.29 -0.14
CA PRO A 243 23.75 4.79 -1.50
C PRO A 243 24.31 3.74 -2.46
N GLN A 244 24.98 2.69 -1.95
CA GLN A 244 25.58 1.61 -2.74
C GLN A 244 24.59 0.48 -2.97
N SER A 245 23.67 0.26 -2.02
CA SER A 245 22.66 -0.79 -2.11
C SER A 245 21.35 -0.34 -2.77
N ASN A 246 21.19 0.94 -3.10
CA ASN A 246 20.00 1.52 -3.72
C ASN A 246 20.37 2.52 -4.83
N HIS A 247 19.46 2.77 -5.77
CA HIS A 247 19.60 3.83 -6.76
C HIS A 247 18.99 5.13 -6.24
N LEU A 248 19.81 6.07 -5.76
CA LEU A 248 19.38 7.31 -5.09
C LEU A 248 19.82 8.55 -5.88
N ALA A 249 19.39 8.66 -7.14
CA ALA A 249 19.84 9.70 -8.07
C ALA A 249 18.80 10.82 -8.26
N HIS A 250 19.23 11.97 -8.77
CA HIS A 250 18.33 13.06 -9.19
C HIS A 250 17.41 13.61 -8.08
N ASN A 251 17.83 13.51 -6.81
CA ASN A 251 17.17 14.18 -5.69
C ASN A 251 17.96 15.45 -5.33
N PRO A 252 17.36 16.66 -5.33
CA PRO A 252 18.08 17.94 -5.23
C PRO A 252 18.93 18.14 -3.98
N ARG A 253 18.54 17.55 -2.85
CA ARG A 253 19.30 17.67 -1.59
C ARG A 253 20.37 16.60 -1.44
N GLY A 254 20.25 15.47 -2.15
CA GLY A 254 21.26 14.40 -2.20
C GLY A 254 20.68 12.99 -2.06
N ALA A 255 21.57 12.00 -2.06
CA ALA A 255 21.20 10.57 -2.02
C ALA A 255 20.50 10.21 -0.69
N TYR A 256 21.10 10.55 0.45
CA TYR A 256 20.50 10.33 1.75
C TYR A 256 20.99 11.35 2.79
N THR A 257 20.27 11.46 3.92
CA THR A 257 20.71 12.24 5.08
C THR A 257 20.36 11.57 6.41
N LEU A 258 21.20 11.83 7.42
CA LEU A 258 20.90 11.57 8.84
C LEU A 258 20.60 12.92 9.49
N THR A 259 19.36 13.12 9.96
CA THR A 259 18.95 14.41 10.53
C THR A 259 18.53 14.28 11.98
N THR A 260 19.00 15.22 12.81
CA THR A 260 18.54 15.41 14.19
C THR A 260 17.43 16.46 14.30
N GLU A 261 16.99 17.02 13.17
CA GLU A 261 15.93 18.02 13.15
C GLU A 261 14.60 17.41 13.62
N PRO A 262 13.74 18.19 14.29
CA PRO A 262 12.38 17.76 14.60
C PRO A 262 11.63 17.33 13.35
N LEU A 263 10.79 16.30 13.44
CA LEU A 263 9.99 15.81 12.30
C LEU A 263 9.08 16.85 11.66
N ALA A 264 8.62 17.82 12.46
CA ALA A 264 7.84 18.96 11.95
C ALA A 264 8.63 19.79 10.92
N ASP A 265 9.96 19.71 10.94
CA ASP A 265 10.88 20.40 10.04
C ASP A 265 11.35 19.48 8.89
N ILE A 266 11.31 18.15 9.07
CA ILE A 266 11.57 17.15 8.01
C ILE A 266 10.44 17.19 6.95
N GLY A 267 9.24 17.64 7.34
CA GLY A 267 8.02 17.74 6.53
C GLY A 267 7.80 19.09 5.82
N ARG A 268 8.74 20.03 5.89
CA ARG A 268 8.66 21.38 5.31
C ARG A 268 9.73 21.61 4.25
#